data_AF-A0A395RGM0-F1
#
_entry.id   AF-A0A395RGM0-F1
#
_cell.length_a   1.000
_cell.length_b   1.000
_cell.length_c   1.000
_cell.angle_alpha   90.00
_cell.angle_beta   90.00
_cell.angle_gamma   90.00
#
_symmetry.space_group_name_H-M   'P 1'
#
loop_
_entity.id
_entity.type
_entity.pdbx_description
1 polymer ?
#
loop_
_entity_poly.entity_id
_entity_poly.type
_entity_poly.pdbx_seq_one_letter_code
_entity_poly.pdbx_strand_id
1 'polypeptide(L)'
;MPRKLVTVRRVSAITPIPGADRVEAATVDGWTCVVSTGIFKPGDCGVYFEIDSLLPAVDPRFAFVVRKYVRPDGSTYMPDVRVQTVKIRGVLSQGLLMPMDYFPEIISRLGGVITDEPQDKGFEDILNVRKYDGPATPPSQDSALSTPLPDFPSFIPRTEQERVQNLPNIFSTHGSKIFQESTKMDGSSMTVFYLNGSSPLFQTLPDEIRGVGVGVCSRNRIQIENHPRSQPLFYATVRALGLHHTLAKIGRNIAIQGELCGSSIQSNFEGFAKGAHSFYLFAVYDIDKQRYLPPREVHEIWAPLLGVEHVPVHGYRALNQVGSTVTDLVVRAEGKGVNGRKREGIVFKREDGLFSFKAISNSYLLKHKE
;
A
#
# COMPACT_ATOMS: atom_id res chain seq x y z
N MET A 1 -2.56 1.98 10.37
CA MET A 1 -3.92 2.46 10.10
C MET A 1 -4.30 2.11 8.67
N PRO A 2 -5.58 1.81 8.37
CA PRO A 2 -6.02 1.66 6.99
C PRO A 2 -5.77 2.97 6.23
N ARG A 3 -5.40 2.84 4.95
CA ARG A 3 -5.19 3.99 4.06
C ARG A 3 -6.49 4.75 3.89
N LYS A 4 -6.45 6.07 4.07
CA LYS A 4 -7.57 6.98 3.83
C LYS A 4 -7.51 7.43 2.37
N LEU A 5 -8.54 7.13 1.59
CA LEU A 5 -8.56 7.46 0.17
C LEU A 5 -9.06 8.89 -0.07
N VAL A 6 -9.99 9.34 0.77
CA VAL A 6 -10.61 10.66 0.66
C VAL A 6 -10.39 11.41 1.95
N THR A 7 -9.75 12.57 1.87
CA THR A 7 -9.41 13.38 3.05
C THR A 7 -9.58 14.86 2.74
N VAL A 8 -9.85 15.67 3.75
CA VAL A 8 -9.80 17.14 3.59
C VAL A 8 -8.36 17.57 3.77
N ARG A 9 -7.86 18.39 2.84
CA ARG A 9 -6.47 18.85 2.85
C ARG A 9 -6.38 20.32 2.53
N ARG A 10 -5.28 20.95 2.96
CA ARG A 10 -4.99 22.35 2.71
C ARG A 10 -4.06 22.51 1.51
N VAL A 11 -4.36 23.48 0.66
CA VAL A 11 -3.48 23.89 -0.43
C VAL A 11 -2.35 24.74 0.14
N SER A 12 -1.10 24.26 0.04
CA SER A 12 0.07 24.98 0.54
C SER A 12 0.63 25.97 -0.50
N ALA A 13 0.50 25.65 -1.78
CA ALA A 13 0.98 26.50 -2.87
C ALA A 13 0.19 26.28 -4.15
N ILE A 14 0.08 27.33 -4.97
CA ILE A 14 -0.39 27.29 -6.34
C ILE A 14 0.74 27.78 -7.23
N THR A 15 1.13 26.98 -8.22
CA THR A 15 2.21 27.30 -9.16
C THR A 15 1.65 27.31 -10.59
N PRO A 16 1.72 28.44 -11.32
CA PRO A 16 1.33 28.49 -12.72
C PRO A 16 2.11 27.47 -13.55
N ILE A 17 1.44 26.82 -14.50
CA ILE A 17 2.07 25.86 -15.41
C ILE A 17 2.50 26.61 -16.68
N PRO A 18 3.80 26.66 -17.02
CA PRO A 18 4.27 27.36 -18.21
C PRO A 18 3.55 26.92 -19.48
N GLY A 19 2.97 27.87 -20.22
CA GLY A 19 2.23 27.61 -21.45
C GLY A 19 0.84 27.01 -21.27
N ALA A 20 0.28 27.01 -20.06
CA ALA A 20 -1.10 26.66 -19.78
C ALA A 20 -1.86 27.82 -19.14
N ASP A 21 -3.00 28.17 -19.70
CA ASP A 21 -3.89 29.27 -19.26
C ASP A 21 -5.07 28.77 -18.40
N ARG A 22 -5.50 27.52 -18.63
CA ARG A 22 -6.68 26.92 -17.98
C ARG A 22 -6.37 26.04 -16.78
N VAL A 23 -5.10 25.73 -16.54
CA VAL A 23 -4.69 24.85 -15.43
C VAL A 23 -3.44 25.37 -14.72
N GLU A 24 -3.37 25.05 -13.43
CA GLU A 24 -2.26 25.36 -12.53
C GLU A 24 -1.96 24.16 -11.62
N ALA A 25 -0.79 24.15 -10.96
CA ALA A 25 -0.37 23.08 -10.08
C ALA A 25 -0.62 23.47 -8.61
N ALA A 26 -1.52 22.76 -7.94
CA ALA A 26 -1.74 22.85 -6.51
C ALA A 26 -0.85 21.87 -5.75
N THR A 27 -0.19 22.36 -4.70
CA THR A 27 0.56 21.53 -3.75
C THR A 27 -0.31 21.27 -2.53
N VAL A 28 -0.43 19.99 -2.17
CA VAL A 28 -1.23 19.52 -1.04
C VAL A 28 -0.39 18.50 -0.28
N ASP A 29 0.05 18.85 0.93
CA ASP A 29 1.09 18.10 1.66
C ASP A 29 2.33 17.85 0.77
N GLY A 30 2.73 16.60 0.57
CA GLY A 30 3.78 16.21 -0.38
C GLY A 30 3.29 15.86 -1.78
N TRP A 31 2.01 16.11 -2.10
CA TRP A 31 1.40 15.82 -3.40
C TRP A 31 1.32 17.05 -4.30
N THR A 32 1.33 16.81 -5.62
CA THR A 32 1.03 17.82 -6.63
C THR A 32 -0.20 17.40 -7.42
N CYS A 33 -1.21 18.26 -7.49
CA CYS A 33 -2.45 18.08 -8.26
C CYS A 33 -2.57 19.19 -9.29
N VAL A 34 -2.85 18.85 -10.55
CA VAL A 34 -3.21 19.85 -11.55
C VAL A 34 -4.70 20.17 -11.42
N VAL A 35 -5.00 21.44 -11.23
CA VAL A 35 -6.35 21.99 -11.01
C VAL A 35 -6.66 23.05 -12.05
N SER A 36 -7.93 23.37 -12.26
CA SER A 36 -8.33 24.48 -13.13
C SER A 36 -7.87 25.82 -12.55
N THR A 37 -7.46 26.76 -13.41
CA THR A 37 -6.97 28.07 -12.96
C THR A 37 -8.01 28.82 -12.13
N GLY A 38 -7.60 29.35 -10.98
CA GLY A 38 -8.39 30.26 -10.15
C GLY A 38 -9.41 29.58 -9.24
N ILE A 39 -9.43 28.24 -9.18
CA ILE A 39 -10.36 27.51 -8.30
C ILE A 39 -9.84 27.36 -6.87
N PHE A 40 -8.53 27.52 -6.65
CA PHE A 40 -7.89 27.44 -5.34
C PHE A 40 -6.86 28.56 -5.15
N LYS A 41 -6.63 28.92 -3.88
CA LYS A 41 -5.56 29.80 -3.41
C LYS A 41 -4.79 29.11 -2.27
N PRO A 42 -3.52 29.48 -2.03
CA PRO A 42 -2.81 29.02 -0.84
C PRO A 42 -3.61 29.31 0.43
N GLY A 43 -3.77 28.29 1.28
CA GLY A 43 -4.58 28.35 2.51
C GLY A 43 -5.97 27.72 2.35
N ASP A 44 -6.51 27.61 1.13
CA ASP A 44 -7.82 27.00 0.89
C ASP A 44 -7.82 25.52 1.27
N CYS A 45 -9.00 25.01 1.63
CA CYS A 45 -9.22 23.58 1.87
C CYS A 45 -9.97 22.95 0.70
N GLY A 46 -9.64 21.69 0.39
CA GLY A 46 -10.30 20.90 -0.62
C GLY A 46 -10.42 19.44 -0.21
N VAL A 47 -11.33 18.73 -0.87
CA VAL A 47 -11.48 17.27 -0.75
C VAL A 47 -10.47 16.64 -1.71
N TYR A 48 -9.49 15.96 -1.14
CA TYR A 48 -8.42 15.29 -1.85
C TYR A 48 -8.69 13.79 -1.93
N PHE A 49 -8.70 13.27 -3.16
CA PHE A 49 -8.82 11.87 -3.51
C PHE A 49 -7.43 11.36 -3.90
N GLU A 50 -6.87 10.44 -3.13
CA GLU A 50 -5.56 9.88 -3.43
C GLU A 50 -5.57 9.01 -4.70
N ILE A 51 -4.41 8.80 -5.33
CA ILE A 51 -4.23 7.78 -6.37
C ILE A 51 -4.74 6.40 -5.90
N ASP A 52 -5.20 5.56 -6.82
CA ASP A 52 -5.94 4.32 -6.55
C ASP A 52 -7.36 4.50 -5.99
N SER A 53 -7.86 5.73 -5.80
CA SER A 53 -9.28 5.96 -5.52
C SER A 53 -10.11 5.59 -6.74
N LEU A 54 -11.13 4.73 -6.55
CA LEU A 54 -12.10 4.35 -7.56
C LEU A 54 -13.38 5.17 -7.32
N LEU A 55 -13.56 6.21 -8.13
CA LEU A 55 -14.66 7.17 -8.05
C LEU A 55 -15.93 6.60 -8.69
N PRO A 56 -17.09 6.63 -8.00
CA PRO A 56 -18.34 6.12 -8.54
C PRO A 56 -18.77 6.92 -9.77
N ALA A 57 -18.88 6.26 -10.94
CA ALA A 57 -19.22 6.93 -12.19
C ALA A 57 -20.64 7.51 -12.22
N VAL A 58 -21.50 7.04 -11.33
CA VAL A 58 -22.87 7.51 -11.15
C VAL A 58 -22.96 8.84 -10.40
N ASP A 59 -21.89 9.26 -9.73
CA ASP A 59 -21.87 10.52 -8.99
C ASP A 59 -21.59 11.68 -9.96
N PRO A 60 -22.54 12.63 -10.12
CA PRO A 60 -22.43 13.71 -11.10
C PRO A 60 -21.24 14.65 -10.85
N ARG A 61 -20.71 14.70 -9.62
CA ARG A 61 -19.54 15.51 -9.29
C ARG A 61 -18.31 15.07 -10.06
N PHE A 62 -18.22 13.79 -10.42
CA PHE A 62 -17.09 13.23 -11.18
C PHE A 62 -17.34 13.17 -12.70
N ALA A 63 -18.47 13.69 -13.20
CA ALA A 63 -18.86 13.57 -14.60
C ALA A 63 -17.79 14.10 -15.59
N PHE A 64 -16.97 15.06 -15.16
CA PHE A 64 -15.89 15.64 -15.98
C PHE A 64 -14.71 14.68 -16.24
N VAL A 65 -14.54 13.62 -15.45
CA VAL A 65 -13.52 12.58 -15.65
C VAL A 65 -14.08 11.24 -16.14
N VAL A 66 -15.40 11.05 -16.05
CA VAL A 66 -16.06 9.81 -16.49
C VAL A 66 -16.08 9.70 -18.01
N ARG A 67 -15.70 8.53 -18.53
CA ARG A 67 -15.80 8.19 -19.96
C ARG A 67 -17.07 7.38 -20.22
N LYS A 68 -17.81 7.75 -21.26
CA LYS A 68 -18.98 7.00 -21.74
C LYS A 68 -18.56 6.04 -22.85
N TYR A 69 -18.92 4.77 -22.73
CA TYR A 69 -18.70 3.76 -23.76
C TYR A 69 -20.04 3.30 -24.32
N VAL A 70 -20.19 3.36 -25.64
CA VAL A 70 -21.35 2.81 -26.34
C VAL A 70 -21.04 1.38 -26.75
N ARG A 71 -21.85 0.44 -26.29
CA ARG A 71 -21.75 -0.98 -26.67
C ARG A 71 -22.35 -1.20 -28.07
N PRO A 72 -21.99 -2.31 -28.76
CA PRO A 72 -22.55 -2.63 -30.08
C PRO A 72 -24.08 -2.74 -30.11
N ASP A 73 -24.72 -3.03 -28.98
CA ASP A 73 -26.19 -3.09 -28.81
C ASP A 73 -26.85 -1.72 -28.59
N GLY A 74 -26.08 -0.63 -28.63
CA GLY A 74 -26.55 0.74 -28.40
C GLY A 74 -26.65 1.14 -26.92
N SER A 75 -26.46 0.21 -25.98
CA SER A 75 -26.45 0.54 -24.55
C SER A 75 -25.18 1.29 -24.16
N THR A 76 -25.30 2.22 -23.20
CA THR A 76 -24.15 2.99 -22.69
C THR A 76 -23.69 2.41 -21.35
N TYR A 77 -22.38 2.29 -21.19
CA TYR A 77 -21.74 1.90 -19.94
C TYR A 77 -20.76 2.99 -19.49
N MET A 78 -20.83 3.33 -18.20
CA MET A 78 -19.97 4.31 -17.54
C MET A 78 -19.21 3.61 -16.41
N PRO A 79 -17.95 3.18 -16.64
CA PRO A 79 -17.16 2.58 -15.59
C PRO A 79 -16.73 3.63 -14.56
N ASP A 80 -16.67 3.20 -13.30
CA ASP A 80 -16.01 3.95 -12.23
C ASP A 80 -14.61 4.40 -12.66
N VAL A 81 -14.22 5.59 -12.19
CA VAL A 81 -12.97 6.23 -12.62
C VAL A 81 -11.89 5.99 -11.59
N ARG A 82 -10.80 5.35 -11.99
CA ARG A 82 -9.60 5.26 -11.16
C ARG A 82 -8.83 6.58 -11.22
N VAL A 83 -8.56 7.18 -10.07
CA VAL A 83 -7.60 8.27 -9.92
C VAL A 83 -6.19 7.69 -10.10
N GLN A 84 -5.47 8.19 -11.10
CA GLN A 84 -4.15 7.69 -11.49
C GLN A 84 -3.12 8.81 -11.48
N THR A 85 -1.85 8.46 -11.35
CA THR A 85 -0.72 9.35 -11.66
C THR A 85 -0.73 9.66 -13.14
N VAL A 86 -0.84 10.94 -13.49
CA VAL A 86 -0.81 11.42 -14.88
C VAL A 86 0.21 12.54 -15.05
N LYS A 87 0.57 12.83 -16.30
CA LYS A 87 1.29 14.06 -16.66
C LYS A 87 0.38 14.96 -17.47
N ILE A 88 0.16 16.18 -16.97
CA ILE A 88 -0.62 17.21 -17.66
C ILE A 88 0.33 18.36 -17.96
N ARG A 89 0.51 18.68 -19.25
CA ARG A 89 1.42 19.74 -19.70
C ARG A 89 2.84 19.62 -19.12
N GLY A 90 3.33 18.38 -18.99
CA GLY A 90 4.66 18.08 -18.45
C GLY A 90 4.75 18.01 -16.92
N VAL A 91 3.74 18.50 -16.20
CA VAL A 91 3.67 18.47 -14.73
C VAL A 91 3.05 17.15 -14.26
N LEU A 92 3.65 16.54 -13.23
CA LEU A 92 3.10 15.36 -12.56
C LEU A 92 1.85 15.76 -11.77
N SER A 93 0.74 15.05 -11.97
CA SER A 93 -0.49 15.21 -11.20
C SER A 93 -0.85 13.88 -10.56
N GLN A 94 -0.93 13.87 -9.24
CA GLN A 94 -1.23 12.69 -8.42
C GLN A 94 -2.37 13.01 -7.47
N GLY A 95 -3.46 12.28 -7.64
CA GLY A 95 -4.71 12.52 -6.95
C GLY A 95 -5.64 13.47 -7.70
N LEU A 96 -6.81 13.67 -7.12
CA LEU A 96 -7.81 14.64 -7.58
C LEU A 96 -8.15 15.57 -6.40
N LEU A 97 -8.08 16.88 -6.61
CA LEU A 97 -8.44 17.88 -5.61
C LEU A 97 -9.68 18.64 -6.06
N MET A 98 -10.72 18.65 -5.23
CA MET A 98 -11.99 19.30 -5.54
C MET A 98 -12.42 20.27 -4.43
N PRO A 99 -13.05 21.41 -4.76
CA PRO A 99 -13.52 22.37 -3.76
C PRO A 99 -14.48 21.75 -2.73
N MET A 100 -14.42 22.22 -1.49
CA MET A 100 -15.26 21.73 -0.39
C MET A 100 -16.76 21.90 -0.66
N ASP A 101 -17.17 22.95 -1.38
CA ASP A 101 -18.57 23.28 -1.65
C ASP A 101 -19.31 22.19 -2.47
N TYR A 102 -18.58 21.30 -3.14
CA TYR A 102 -19.15 20.13 -3.82
C TYR A 102 -19.51 18.97 -2.86
N PHE A 103 -19.15 19.07 -1.59
CA PHE A 103 -19.29 17.99 -0.60
C PHE A 103 -19.93 18.48 0.71
N PRO A 104 -21.20 18.97 0.69
CA PRO A 104 -21.89 19.44 1.88
C PRO A 104 -21.99 18.38 2.99
N GLU A 105 -22.03 17.11 2.64
CA GLU A 105 -22.03 15.99 3.59
C GLU A 105 -20.73 15.88 4.38
N ILE A 106 -19.58 16.26 3.78
CA ILE A 106 -18.29 16.32 4.48
C ILE A 106 -18.26 17.53 5.41
N ILE A 107 -18.70 18.70 4.92
CA ILE A 107 -18.80 19.94 5.72
C ILE A 107 -19.67 19.71 6.96
N SER A 108 -20.82 19.06 6.77
CA SER A 108 -21.74 18.68 7.86
C SER A 108 -21.07 17.76 8.87
N ARG A 109 -20.34 16.74 8.42
CA ARG A 109 -19.59 15.81 9.28
C ARG A 109 -18.45 16.47 10.06
N LEU A 110 -17.88 17.55 9.54
CA LEU A 110 -16.86 18.35 10.22
C LEU A 110 -17.46 19.35 11.22
N GLY A 111 -18.79 19.56 11.22
CA GLY A 111 -19.44 20.52 12.11
C GLY A 111 -19.01 21.97 11.85
N GLY A 112 -18.56 22.28 10.62
CA GLY A 112 -18.08 23.62 10.25
C GLY A 112 -16.68 23.98 10.78
N VAL A 113 -16.01 23.09 11.51
CA VAL A 113 -14.65 23.31 12.02
C VAL A 113 -13.66 22.46 11.23
N ILE A 114 -12.81 23.10 10.44
CA ILE A 114 -11.64 22.45 9.84
C ILE A 114 -10.51 22.55 10.87
N THR A 115 -10.10 21.42 11.42
CA THR A 115 -8.98 21.34 12.37
C THR A 115 -7.66 21.65 11.68
N ASP A 116 -6.60 21.89 12.46
CA ASP A 116 -5.24 22.08 11.92
C ASP A 116 -4.69 20.81 11.25
N GLU A 117 -5.23 19.64 11.60
CA GLU A 117 -4.91 18.33 11.01
C GLU A 117 -6.13 17.73 10.28
N PRO A 118 -6.59 18.31 9.16
CA PRO A 118 -7.81 17.88 8.47
C PRO A 118 -7.70 16.48 7.82
N GLN A 119 -6.48 15.96 7.66
CA GLN A 119 -6.18 14.62 7.11
C GLN A 119 -6.55 13.45 8.01
N ASP A 120 -6.93 13.72 9.26
CA ASP A 120 -7.15 12.66 10.25
C ASP A 120 -8.45 11.90 10.08
N LYS A 121 -9.39 12.42 9.29
CA LYS A 121 -10.67 11.76 8.99
C LYS A 121 -10.74 11.34 7.51
N GLY A 122 -11.05 10.06 7.29
CA GLY A 122 -11.37 9.52 5.97
C GLY A 122 -12.85 9.72 5.64
N PHE A 123 -13.14 10.00 4.36
CA PHE A 123 -14.50 10.24 3.84
C PHE A 123 -14.84 9.32 2.66
N GLU A 124 -14.07 8.25 2.44
CA GLU A 124 -14.31 7.29 1.37
C GLU A 124 -15.69 6.63 1.43
N ASP A 125 -16.14 6.22 2.63
CA ASP A 125 -17.42 5.52 2.81
C ASP A 125 -18.61 6.41 2.48
N ILE A 126 -18.59 7.68 2.90
CA ILE A 126 -19.71 8.60 2.65
C ILE A 126 -19.83 8.95 1.16
N LEU A 127 -18.72 8.91 0.42
CA LEU A 127 -18.68 9.18 -1.02
C LEU A 127 -18.74 7.92 -1.88
N ASN A 128 -18.86 6.71 -1.28
CA ASN A 128 -18.75 5.42 -1.98
C ASN A 128 -17.47 5.28 -2.83
N VAL A 129 -16.36 5.89 -2.38
CA VAL A 129 -15.06 5.74 -3.02
C VAL A 129 -14.41 4.46 -2.53
N ARG A 130 -13.94 3.63 -3.47
CA ARG A 130 -13.31 2.33 -3.16
C ARG A 130 -11.83 2.37 -3.50
N LYS A 131 -11.03 1.48 -2.91
CA LYS A 131 -9.64 1.28 -3.34
C LYS A 131 -9.63 0.42 -4.60
N TYR A 132 -8.88 0.84 -5.60
CA TYR A 132 -8.56 -0.02 -6.73
C TYR A 132 -7.44 -0.99 -6.33
N ASP A 133 -7.71 -2.30 -6.40
CA ASP A 133 -6.76 -3.36 -6.00
C ASP A 133 -6.12 -4.10 -7.19
N GLY A 134 -6.21 -3.56 -8.41
CA GLY A 134 -5.74 -4.21 -9.64
C GLY A 134 -6.79 -5.12 -10.30
N PRO A 135 -6.50 -5.68 -11.48
CA PRO A 135 -7.34 -6.74 -12.04
C PRO A 135 -7.31 -7.93 -11.09
N ALA A 136 -8.47 -8.31 -10.55
CA ALA A 136 -8.59 -9.54 -9.78
C ALA A 136 -8.09 -10.70 -10.63
N THR A 137 -7.27 -11.59 -10.05
CA THR A 137 -7.14 -12.94 -10.60
C THR A 137 -8.57 -13.48 -10.71
N PRO A 138 -9.05 -13.85 -11.91
CA PRO A 138 -10.41 -14.33 -12.04
C PRO A 138 -10.61 -15.46 -11.03
N PRO A 139 -11.68 -15.43 -10.22
CA PRO A 139 -12.10 -16.64 -9.56
C PRO A 139 -12.22 -17.71 -10.66
N SER A 140 -11.65 -18.89 -10.45
CA SER A 140 -11.98 -20.03 -11.32
C SER A 140 -13.51 -20.11 -11.40
N GLN A 141 -14.06 -20.45 -12.56
CA GLN A 141 -15.51 -20.48 -12.77
C GLN A 141 -16.24 -21.45 -11.80
N ASP A 142 -15.51 -22.35 -11.14
CA ASP A 142 -15.99 -23.22 -10.05
C ASP A 142 -16.21 -22.51 -8.70
N SER A 143 -15.80 -21.26 -8.57
CA SER A 143 -15.79 -20.56 -7.29
C SER A 143 -17.18 -20.22 -6.74
N ALA A 144 -18.25 -20.22 -7.53
CA ALA A 144 -19.61 -19.92 -7.03
C ALA A 144 -20.15 -20.97 -6.02
N LEU A 145 -19.57 -22.18 -6.01
CA LEU A 145 -20.00 -23.30 -5.17
C LEU A 145 -19.11 -23.56 -3.95
N SER A 146 -18.00 -22.83 -3.79
CA SER A 146 -17.03 -23.08 -2.71
C SER A 146 -17.24 -22.17 -1.49
N THR A 147 -16.91 -22.67 -0.31
CA THR A 147 -16.88 -21.92 0.97
C THR A 147 -15.88 -20.75 0.90
N PRO A 148 -16.14 -19.57 1.51
CA PRO A 148 -15.16 -18.48 1.54
C PRO A 148 -13.90 -18.88 2.30
N LEU A 149 -12.75 -18.35 1.87
CA LEU A 149 -11.51 -18.48 2.64
C LEU A 149 -11.64 -17.70 3.97
N PRO A 150 -11.04 -18.19 5.06
CA PRO A 150 -11.04 -17.46 6.32
C PRO A 150 -10.37 -16.09 6.21
N ASP A 151 -10.84 -15.15 7.04
CA ASP A 151 -10.29 -13.81 7.10
C ASP A 151 -8.83 -13.77 7.55
N PHE A 152 -8.12 -12.70 7.19
CA PHE A 152 -6.80 -12.43 7.74
C PHE A 152 -6.89 -12.29 9.27
N PRO A 153 -5.98 -12.90 10.06
CA PRO A 153 -6.08 -12.89 11.52
C PRO A 153 -6.05 -11.47 12.09
N SER A 154 -7.03 -11.12 12.93
CA SER A 154 -7.16 -9.77 13.50
C SER A 154 -6.05 -9.40 14.49
N PHE A 155 -5.37 -10.40 15.07
CA PHE A 155 -4.26 -10.23 16.00
C PHE A 155 -2.90 -10.00 15.32
N ILE A 156 -2.87 -9.93 13.97
CA ILE A 156 -1.68 -9.60 13.18
C ILE A 156 -1.99 -8.33 12.37
N PRO A 157 -1.13 -7.30 12.43
CA PRO A 157 -1.28 -6.13 11.58
C PRO A 157 -1.02 -6.50 10.11
N ARG A 158 -1.79 -5.90 9.20
CA ARG A 158 -1.53 -6.00 7.76
C ARG A 158 -0.28 -5.19 7.38
N THR A 159 0.25 -5.50 6.21
CA THR A 159 1.56 -5.03 5.71
C THR A 159 1.51 -3.64 5.04
N GLU A 160 0.40 -2.92 5.18
CA GLU A 160 0.24 -1.58 4.60
C GLU A 160 1.24 -0.60 5.21
N GLN A 161 1.73 0.32 4.39
CA GLN A 161 2.68 1.36 4.78
C GLN A 161 2.19 2.70 4.25
N GLU A 162 2.27 3.73 5.09
CA GLU A 162 1.88 5.10 4.74
C GLU A 162 2.82 5.67 3.69
N ARG A 163 2.29 6.45 2.74
CA ARG A 163 3.10 7.15 1.73
C ARG A 163 3.73 8.40 2.35
N VAL A 164 4.99 8.66 2.02
CA VAL A 164 5.74 9.80 2.54
C VAL A 164 5.08 11.15 2.24
N GLN A 165 4.32 11.26 1.14
CA GLN A 165 3.57 12.46 0.78
C GLN A 165 2.49 12.84 1.80
N ASN A 166 1.99 11.87 2.58
CA ASN A 166 1.02 12.10 3.66
C ASN A 166 1.69 12.48 4.98
N LEU A 167 3.02 12.63 5.00
CA LEU A 167 3.83 12.90 6.19
C LEU A 167 4.61 14.21 6.02
N PRO A 168 3.95 15.38 5.88
CA PRO A 168 4.62 16.65 5.61
C PRO A 168 5.64 17.04 6.68
N ASN A 169 5.42 16.62 7.93
CA ASN A 169 6.29 16.89 9.09
C ASN A 169 7.33 15.79 9.35
N ILE A 170 7.57 14.88 8.39
CA ILE A 170 8.44 13.70 8.62
C ILE A 170 9.84 14.07 9.11
N PHE A 171 10.45 15.13 8.57
CA PHE A 171 11.81 15.54 8.96
C PHE A 171 11.87 16.29 10.28
N SER A 172 10.88 17.12 10.60
CA SER A 172 10.84 17.80 11.91
C SER A 172 10.59 16.79 13.04
N THR A 173 9.76 15.77 12.80
CA THR A 173 9.43 14.75 13.81
C THR A 173 10.47 13.62 13.90
N HIS A 174 11.06 13.22 12.77
CA HIS A 174 11.90 12.01 12.70
C HIS A 174 13.29 12.22 12.08
N GLY A 175 13.68 13.45 11.75
CA GLY A 175 14.92 13.74 11.01
C GLY A 175 16.20 13.18 11.64
N SER A 176 16.32 13.22 12.97
CA SER A 176 17.47 12.67 13.70
C SER A 176 17.38 11.17 14.00
N LYS A 177 16.23 10.54 13.73
CA LYS A 177 16.01 9.11 14.02
C LYS A 177 16.62 8.25 12.92
N ILE A 178 17.15 7.09 13.31
CA ILE A 178 17.76 6.13 12.39
C ILE A 178 16.68 5.26 11.75
N PHE A 179 16.76 5.10 10.43
CA PHE A 179 15.89 4.24 9.64
C PHE A 179 16.71 3.21 8.86
N GLN A 180 16.20 1.98 8.80
CA GLN A 180 16.52 1.02 7.75
C GLN A 180 15.86 1.49 6.46
N GLU A 181 16.64 1.67 5.39
CA GLU A 181 16.13 1.83 4.02
C GLU A 181 16.19 0.47 3.31
N SER A 182 15.08 0.03 2.70
CA SER A 182 15.04 -1.20 1.91
C SER A 182 14.31 -1.00 0.58
N THR A 183 14.63 -1.82 -0.42
CA THR A 183 13.84 -1.88 -1.66
C THR A 183 12.41 -2.28 -1.33
N LYS A 184 11.44 -1.56 -1.90
CA LYS A 184 10.06 -2.03 -1.95
C LYS A 184 9.94 -2.99 -3.13
N MET A 185 9.78 -4.27 -2.82
CA MET A 185 9.62 -5.32 -3.82
C MET A 185 8.20 -5.29 -4.40
N ASP A 186 8.07 -5.56 -5.71
CA ASP A 186 6.78 -5.63 -6.39
C ASP A 186 6.33 -7.09 -6.55
N GLY A 187 5.51 -7.55 -5.60
CA GLY A 187 5.03 -8.92 -5.55
C GLY A 187 3.64 -9.04 -4.93
N SER A 188 3.46 -10.11 -4.18
CA SER A 188 2.26 -10.34 -3.39
C SER A 188 2.62 -10.49 -1.91
N SER A 189 2.05 -9.63 -1.07
CA SER A 189 2.24 -9.70 0.38
C SER A 189 1.84 -11.08 0.90
N MET A 190 2.75 -11.67 1.67
CA MET A 190 2.61 -12.98 2.26
C MET A 190 2.95 -12.93 3.75
N THR A 191 2.10 -13.52 4.58
CA THR A 191 2.34 -13.67 6.02
C THR A 191 2.31 -15.15 6.38
N VAL A 192 3.31 -15.61 7.13
CA VAL A 192 3.31 -16.95 7.73
C VAL A 192 3.40 -16.76 9.23
N PHE A 193 2.51 -17.36 9.99
CA PHE A 193 2.52 -17.21 11.44
C PHE A 193 2.46 -18.57 12.14
N TYR A 194 2.92 -18.60 13.38
CA TYR A 194 2.75 -19.72 14.29
C TYR A 194 2.09 -19.22 15.57
N LEU A 195 1.12 -20.00 16.07
CA LEU A 195 0.59 -19.92 17.42
C LEU A 195 0.80 -21.26 18.12
N ASN A 196 1.33 -21.19 19.33
CA ASN A 196 1.41 -22.31 20.25
C ASN A 196 0.00 -22.70 20.72
N GLY A 197 -0.25 -24.00 20.90
CA GLY A 197 -1.52 -24.54 21.42
C GLY A 197 -1.96 -23.99 22.77
N SER A 198 -1.02 -23.50 23.58
CA SER A 198 -1.31 -22.82 24.86
C SER A 198 -1.71 -21.35 24.71
N SER A 199 -1.58 -20.75 23.51
CA SER A 199 -1.99 -19.36 23.28
C SER A 199 -3.52 -19.24 23.37
N PRO A 200 -4.07 -18.22 24.06
CA PRO A 200 -5.52 -18.00 24.06
C PRO A 200 -6.07 -17.68 22.66
N LEU A 201 -5.22 -17.15 21.77
CA LEU A 201 -5.56 -16.87 20.38
C LEU A 201 -5.65 -18.15 19.53
N PHE A 202 -5.07 -19.27 19.97
CA PHE A 202 -5.06 -20.52 19.22
C PHE A 202 -6.48 -21.02 18.92
N GLN A 203 -7.42 -20.76 19.83
CA GLN A 203 -8.81 -21.16 19.65
C GLN A 203 -9.57 -20.34 18.59
N THR A 204 -8.99 -19.23 18.14
CA THR A 204 -9.55 -18.39 17.07
C THR A 204 -9.12 -18.85 15.68
N LEU A 205 -8.20 -19.82 15.58
CA LEU A 205 -7.74 -20.33 14.30
C LEU A 205 -8.82 -21.13 13.58
N PRO A 206 -8.88 -21.08 12.25
CA PRO A 206 -9.67 -22.03 11.46
C PRO A 206 -9.25 -23.47 11.75
N ASP A 207 -10.22 -24.39 11.73
CA ASP A 207 -10.00 -25.80 12.09
C ASP A 207 -8.94 -26.47 11.23
N GLU A 208 -8.84 -26.07 9.96
CA GLU A 208 -7.90 -26.60 8.97
C GLU A 208 -6.43 -26.36 9.35
N ILE A 209 -6.14 -25.31 10.12
CA ILE A 209 -4.78 -24.97 10.55
C ILE A 209 -4.57 -25.10 12.06
N ARG A 210 -5.65 -25.29 12.83
CA ARG A 210 -5.61 -25.41 14.30
C ARG A 210 -4.72 -26.57 14.74
N GLY A 211 -4.72 -27.70 14.02
CA GLY A 211 -3.91 -28.87 14.41
C GLY A 211 -2.40 -28.62 14.45
N VAL A 212 -1.90 -27.66 13.64
CA VAL A 212 -0.47 -27.35 13.52
C VAL A 212 -0.09 -25.98 14.08
N GLY A 213 -1.07 -25.09 14.30
CA GLY A 213 -0.84 -23.73 14.75
C GLY A 213 -0.18 -22.81 13.72
N VAL A 214 0.10 -23.30 12.50
CA VAL A 214 0.75 -22.55 11.42
C VAL A 214 -0.28 -22.09 10.40
N GLY A 215 -0.37 -20.78 10.19
CA GLY A 215 -1.20 -20.19 9.14
C GLY A 215 -0.38 -19.50 8.04
N VAL A 216 -0.91 -19.55 6.82
CA VAL A 216 -0.33 -18.89 5.64
C VAL A 216 -1.37 -17.94 5.08
N CYS A 217 -1.01 -16.67 4.91
CA CYS A 217 -1.94 -15.63 4.49
C CYS A 217 -1.43 -14.92 3.24
N SER A 218 -2.38 -14.60 2.35
CA SER A 218 -2.22 -13.50 1.41
C SER A 218 -2.43 -12.16 2.13
N ARG A 219 -2.44 -11.04 1.39
CA ARG A 219 -2.77 -9.72 1.95
C ARG A 219 -4.08 -9.70 2.74
N ASN A 220 -5.07 -10.49 2.34
CA ASN A 220 -6.46 -10.35 2.81
C ASN A 220 -7.08 -11.58 3.46
N ARG A 221 -6.52 -12.78 3.23
CA ARG A 221 -7.15 -14.04 3.63
C ARG A 221 -6.11 -15.06 4.04
N ILE A 222 -6.46 -15.87 5.03
CA ILE A 222 -5.78 -17.14 5.26
C ILE A 222 -6.00 -17.98 3.99
N GLN A 223 -4.90 -18.40 3.37
CA GLN A 223 -4.96 -19.44 2.36
C GLN A 223 -5.27 -20.75 3.08
N ILE A 224 -5.92 -21.71 2.44
CA ILE A 224 -6.14 -23.09 2.90
C ILE A 224 -5.62 -24.07 1.84
N GLU A 225 -4.78 -25.03 2.22
CA GLU A 225 -4.23 -26.00 1.28
C GLU A 225 -5.36 -26.82 0.62
N ASN A 226 -5.24 -27.08 -0.69
CA ASN A 226 -6.26 -27.75 -1.53
C ASN A 226 -7.61 -27.03 -1.66
N HIS A 227 -7.79 -25.84 -1.06
CA HIS A 227 -9.00 -25.06 -1.26
C HIS A 227 -8.96 -24.38 -2.64
N PRO A 228 -10.05 -24.45 -3.45
CA PRO A 228 -10.08 -23.91 -4.83
C PRO A 228 -9.92 -22.38 -4.96
N ARG A 229 -10.04 -21.63 -3.87
CA ARG A 229 -9.88 -20.17 -3.82
C ARG A 229 -8.50 -19.76 -3.30
N SER A 230 -7.72 -20.71 -2.80
CA SER A 230 -6.34 -20.46 -2.37
C SER A 230 -5.42 -20.35 -3.56
N GLN A 231 -4.39 -19.54 -3.42
CA GLN A 231 -3.30 -19.45 -4.38
C GLN A 231 -2.25 -20.53 -4.03
N PRO A 232 -2.09 -21.60 -4.84
CA PRO A 232 -1.23 -22.75 -4.47
C PRO A 232 0.23 -22.38 -4.20
N LEU A 233 0.71 -21.32 -4.86
CA LEU A 233 2.08 -20.84 -4.74
C LEU A 233 2.45 -20.41 -3.31
N PHE A 234 1.50 -19.89 -2.52
CA PHE A 234 1.75 -19.46 -1.15
C PHE A 234 2.21 -20.64 -0.29
N TYR A 235 1.47 -21.74 -0.34
CA TYR A 235 1.79 -22.95 0.41
C TYR A 235 2.98 -23.72 -0.13
N ALA A 236 3.11 -23.80 -1.45
CA ALA A 236 4.28 -24.39 -2.08
C ALA A 236 5.56 -23.70 -1.59
N THR A 237 5.53 -22.37 -1.45
CA THR A 237 6.65 -21.58 -0.93
C THR A 237 6.94 -21.90 0.54
N VAL A 238 5.94 -21.93 1.41
CA VAL A 238 6.11 -22.28 2.84
C VAL A 238 6.69 -23.68 3.03
N ARG A 239 6.29 -24.65 2.19
CA ARG A 239 6.84 -26.01 2.22
C ARG A 239 8.28 -26.04 1.73
N ALA A 240 8.56 -25.43 0.59
CA ALA A 240 9.90 -25.40 0.00
C ALA A 240 10.93 -24.76 0.95
N LEU A 241 10.52 -23.73 1.68
CA LEU A 241 11.37 -23.06 2.68
C LEU A 241 11.36 -23.74 4.07
N GLY A 242 10.58 -24.80 4.28
CA GLY A 242 10.49 -25.48 5.58
C GLY A 242 9.91 -24.62 6.72
N LEU A 243 9.29 -23.47 6.41
CA LEU A 243 8.86 -22.48 7.41
C LEU A 243 7.82 -23.02 8.40
N HIS A 244 6.97 -23.95 7.97
CA HIS A 244 6.00 -24.62 8.83
C HIS A 244 6.67 -25.37 9.99
N HIS A 245 7.78 -26.06 9.72
CA HIS A 245 8.55 -26.77 10.72
C HIS A 245 9.41 -25.81 11.54
N THR A 246 10.11 -24.88 10.87
CA THR A 246 11.03 -23.94 11.53
C THR A 246 10.31 -23.04 12.55
N LEU A 247 9.15 -22.48 12.20
CA LEU A 247 8.39 -21.62 13.12
C LEU A 247 7.85 -22.40 14.32
N ALA A 248 7.33 -23.61 14.10
CA ALA A 248 6.88 -24.47 15.18
C ALA A 248 8.03 -24.86 16.12
N LYS A 249 9.23 -25.13 15.58
CA LYS A 249 10.44 -25.42 16.38
C LYS A 249 10.92 -24.22 17.20
N ILE A 250 10.79 -23.00 16.67
CA ILE A 250 11.07 -21.76 17.42
C ILE A 250 10.09 -21.62 18.60
N GLY A 251 8.85 -22.07 18.44
CA GLY A 251 7.88 -22.20 19.54
C GLY A 251 7.35 -20.88 20.09
N ARG A 252 7.60 -19.75 19.40
CA ARG A 252 7.12 -18.41 19.77
C ARG A 252 5.92 -18.01 18.94
N ASN A 253 4.94 -17.33 19.55
CA ASN A 253 3.80 -16.79 18.82
C ASN A 253 4.24 -15.58 17.97
N ILE A 254 4.58 -15.85 16.70
CA ILE A 254 5.13 -14.84 15.79
C ILE A 254 4.50 -14.93 14.41
N ALA A 255 4.45 -13.79 13.72
CA ALA A 255 4.14 -13.70 12.30
C ALA A 255 5.32 -13.14 11.53
N ILE A 256 5.80 -13.86 10.52
CA ILE A 256 6.77 -13.35 9.55
C ILE A 256 6.02 -12.76 8.37
N GLN A 257 6.45 -11.60 7.91
CA GLN A 257 5.83 -10.89 6.80
C GLN A 257 6.88 -10.56 5.75
N GLY A 258 6.54 -10.88 4.51
CA GLY A 258 7.42 -10.70 3.38
C GLY A 258 6.65 -10.53 2.09
N GLU A 259 7.40 -10.30 1.02
CA GLU A 259 6.86 -10.19 -0.32
C GLU A 259 7.18 -11.48 -1.09
N LEU A 260 6.15 -12.15 -1.61
CA LEU A 260 6.30 -13.25 -2.53
C LEU A 260 6.45 -12.70 -3.94
N CYS A 261 7.65 -12.80 -4.49
CA CYS A 261 8.00 -12.30 -5.81
C CYS A 261 8.28 -13.46 -6.78
N GLY A 262 8.10 -13.22 -8.08
CA GLY A 262 8.46 -14.23 -9.06
C GLY A 262 7.88 -13.99 -10.45
N SER A 263 8.27 -14.87 -11.37
CA SER A 263 8.02 -14.70 -12.80
C SER A 263 6.53 -14.74 -13.23
N SER A 264 5.66 -15.25 -12.37
CA SER A 264 4.20 -15.28 -12.61
C SER A 264 3.41 -14.30 -11.74
N ILE A 265 4.08 -13.39 -11.03
CA ILE A 265 3.48 -12.44 -10.08
C ILE A 265 3.69 -11.02 -10.60
N GLN A 266 2.66 -10.16 -10.50
CA GLN A 266 2.72 -8.73 -10.85
C GLN A 266 3.43 -8.41 -12.18
N SER A 267 3.04 -9.13 -13.24
CA SER A 267 3.64 -8.99 -14.58
C SER A 267 5.18 -9.14 -14.61
N ASN A 268 5.76 -9.76 -13.58
CA ASN A 268 7.19 -9.94 -13.40
C ASN A 268 7.98 -8.63 -13.55
N PHE A 269 7.52 -7.57 -12.89
CA PHE A 269 8.13 -6.24 -12.99
C PHE A 269 9.65 -6.28 -12.75
N GLU A 270 10.04 -7.03 -11.73
CA GLU A 270 11.40 -7.23 -11.26
C GLU A 270 12.23 -8.23 -12.07
N GLY A 271 11.66 -8.87 -13.11
CA GLY A 271 12.43 -9.61 -14.11
C GLY A 271 13.03 -10.94 -13.63
N PHE A 272 12.32 -11.67 -12.76
CA PHE A 272 12.68 -13.03 -12.36
C PHE A 272 12.69 -13.98 -13.57
N ALA A 273 13.61 -14.95 -13.56
CA ALA A 273 13.65 -16.01 -14.56
C ALA A 273 12.34 -16.82 -14.55
N LYS A 274 11.94 -17.34 -15.72
CA LYS A 274 10.70 -18.11 -15.87
C LYS A 274 10.68 -19.30 -14.90
N GLY A 275 9.61 -19.40 -14.11
CA GLY A 275 9.43 -20.43 -13.08
C GLY A 275 10.10 -20.14 -11.74
N ALA A 276 10.87 -19.05 -11.62
CA ALA A 276 11.50 -18.66 -10.37
C ALA A 276 10.55 -17.83 -9.50
N HIS A 277 10.51 -18.17 -8.20
CA HIS A 277 9.76 -17.47 -7.15
C HIS A 277 10.57 -17.49 -5.86
N SER A 278 10.53 -16.38 -5.13
CA SER A 278 11.24 -16.22 -3.86
C SER A 278 10.38 -15.43 -2.87
N PHE A 279 10.49 -15.78 -1.60
CA PHE A 279 9.91 -14.99 -0.50
C PHE A 279 10.99 -14.10 0.10
N TYR A 280 10.74 -12.80 0.10
CA TYR A 280 11.61 -11.78 0.69
C TYR A 280 11.04 -11.29 2.00
N LEU A 281 11.62 -11.70 3.12
CA LEU A 281 11.25 -11.23 4.45
C LEU A 281 11.47 -9.73 4.57
N PHE A 282 10.53 -9.03 5.21
CA PHE A 282 10.73 -7.62 5.57
C PHE A 282 10.37 -7.30 7.02
N ALA A 283 9.56 -8.11 7.70
CA ALA A 283 9.18 -7.86 9.09
C ALA A 283 8.88 -9.14 9.85
N VAL A 284 9.06 -9.08 11.16
CA VAL A 284 8.58 -10.10 12.11
C VAL A 284 7.75 -9.38 13.16
N TYR A 285 6.55 -9.89 13.41
CA TYR A 285 5.62 -9.39 14.42
C TYR A 285 5.56 -10.37 15.58
N ASP A 286 5.85 -9.89 16.78
CA ASP A 286 5.67 -10.62 18.02
C ASP A 286 4.19 -10.51 18.43
N ILE A 287 3.45 -11.62 18.29
CA ILE A 287 2.00 -11.64 18.49
C ILE A 287 1.68 -11.46 19.97
N ASP A 288 2.49 -12.02 20.87
CA ASP A 288 2.25 -11.89 22.32
C ASP A 288 2.49 -10.45 22.79
N LYS A 289 3.52 -9.80 22.27
CA LYS A 289 3.87 -8.41 22.64
C LYS A 289 3.18 -7.35 21.79
N GLN A 290 2.39 -7.76 20.80
CA GLN A 290 1.69 -6.89 19.84
C GLN A 290 2.61 -5.79 19.26
N ARG A 291 3.80 -6.18 18.82
CA ARG A 291 4.79 -5.24 18.26
C ARG A 291 5.65 -5.88 17.19
N TYR A 292 6.09 -5.06 16.23
CA TYR A 292 7.15 -5.47 15.31
C TYR A 292 8.49 -5.56 16.04
N LEU A 293 9.33 -6.50 15.61
CA LEU A 293 10.71 -6.57 16.04
C LEU A 293 11.54 -5.47 15.35
N PRO A 294 12.64 -5.00 15.97
CA PRO A 294 13.57 -4.06 15.37
C PRO A 294 14.02 -4.52 13.97
N PRO A 295 13.98 -3.67 12.93
CA PRO A 295 14.31 -4.08 11.56
C PRO A 295 15.72 -4.63 11.38
N ARG A 296 16.67 -4.20 12.23
CA ARG A 296 18.03 -4.76 12.28
C ARG A 296 18.04 -6.20 12.77
N GLU A 297 17.32 -6.49 13.85
CA GLU A 297 17.15 -7.86 14.34
C GLU A 297 16.51 -8.75 13.26
N VAL A 298 15.50 -8.23 12.56
CA VAL A 298 14.83 -8.98 11.49
C VAL A 298 15.79 -9.34 10.36
N HIS A 299 16.59 -8.37 9.90
CA HIS A 299 17.52 -8.56 8.79
C HIS A 299 18.73 -9.43 9.17
N GLU A 300 19.38 -9.16 10.31
CA GLU A 300 20.66 -9.76 10.67
C GLU A 300 20.51 -11.08 11.43
N ILE A 301 19.35 -11.34 12.06
CA ILE A 301 19.13 -12.53 12.91
C ILE A 301 18.00 -13.39 12.36
N TRP A 302 16.80 -12.83 12.14
CA TRP A 302 15.64 -13.64 11.77
C TRP A 302 15.70 -14.19 10.35
N ALA A 303 16.10 -13.39 9.36
CA ALA A 303 16.23 -13.90 7.99
C ALA A 303 17.22 -15.09 7.91
N PRO A 304 18.44 -15.02 8.48
CA PRO A 304 19.34 -16.17 8.57
C PRO A 304 18.78 -17.35 9.36
N LEU A 305 18.16 -17.10 10.53
CA LEU A 305 17.57 -18.15 11.37
C LEU A 305 16.48 -18.93 10.63
N LEU A 306 15.70 -18.25 9.80
CA LEU A 306 14.61 -18.82 9.02
C LEU A 306 15.09 -19.44 7.69
N GLY A 307 16.32 -19.17 7.27
CA GLY A 307 16.84 -19.60 5.98
C GLY A 307 16.15 -18.95 4.78
N VAL A 308 15.72 -17.69 4.93
CA VAL A 308 15.00 -16.94 3.87
C VAL A 308 15.77 -15.69 3.46
N GLU A 309 15.55 -15.25 2.22
CA GLU A 309 16.06 -13.95 1.77
C GLU A 309 15.33 -12.81 2.48
N HIS A 310 16.04 -11.73 2.77
CA HIS A 310 15.43 -10.48 3.20
C HIS A 310 15.31 -9.54 1.99
N VAL A 311 14.32 -8.64 1.98
CA VAL A 311 14.27 -7.55 0.99
C VAL A 311 15.60 -6.79 0.98
N PRO A 312 16.13 -6.36 -0.19
CA PRO A 312 17.44 -5.69 -0.24
C PRO A 312 17.51 -4.47 0.69
N VAL A 313 18.47 -4.47 1.62
CA VAL A 313 18.69 -3.37 2.59
C VAL A 313 19.81 -2.45 2.09
N HIS A 314 19.54 -1.16 2.03
CA HIS A 314 20.46 -0.11 1.56
C HIS A 314 21.23 0.58 2.70
N GLY A 315 20.93 0.22 3.94
CA GLY A 315 21.65 0.65 5.14
C GLY A 315 20.76 1.26 6.22
N TYR A 316 21.42 1.76 7.26
CA TYR A 316 20.80 2.39 8.43
C TYR A 316 21.39 3.78 8.62
N ARG A 317 20.55 4.82 8.51
CA ARG A 317 21.00 6.21 8.56
C ARG A 317 19.96 7.09 9.24
N ALA A 318 20.41 8.20 9.82
CA ALA A 318 19.47 9.23 10.26
C ALA A 318 18.71 9.78 9.05
N LEU A 319 17.41 10.06 9.18
CA LEU A 319 16.60 10.47 8.03
C LEU A 319 17.13 11.77 7.37
N ASN A 320 17.66 12.72 8.14
CA ASN A 320 18.29 13.94 7.65
C ASN A 320 19.59 13.70 6.84
N GLN A 321 20.18 12.51 6.92
CA GLN A 321 21.31 12.11 6.06
C GLN A 321 20.85 11.54 4.72
N VAL A 322 19.56 11.19 4.60
CA VAL A 322 18.93 10.62 3.41
C VAL A 322 18.32 11.71 2.53
N GLY A 323 17.76 12.75 3.14
CA GLY A 323 17.18 13.91 2.47
C GLY A 323 16.79 15.00 3.47
N SER A 324 16.11 16.03 2.98
CA SER A 324 15.62 17.16 3.79
C SER A 324 14.16 17.50 3.55
N THR A 325 13.60 17.05 2.42
CA THR A 325 12.22 17.29 2.00
C THR A 325 11.54 15.98 1.58
N VAL A 326 10.22 15.95 1.60
CA VAL A 326 9.43 14.82 1.07
C VAL A 326 9.81 14.53 -0.38
N THR A 327 10.05 15.57 -1.17
CA THR A 327 10.49 15.47 -2.57
C THR A 327 11.81 14.72 -2.69
N ASP A 328 12.78 14.95 -1.79
CA ASP A 328 14.06 14.23 -1.79
C ASP A 328 13.84 12.72 -1.61
N LEU A 329 12.92 12.33 -0.71
CA LEU A 329 12.60 10.91 -0.46
C LEU A 329 11.88 10.27 -1.65
N VAL A 330 11.00 11.00 -2.33
CA VAL A 330 10.33 10.54 -3.56
C VAL A 330 11.32 10.39 -4.71
N VAL A 331 12.23 11.35 -4.90
CA VAL A 331 13.33 11.24 -5.88
C VAL A 331 14.22 10.05 -5.55
N ARG A 332 14.53 9.84 -4.27
CA ARG A 332 15.34 8.70 -3.83
C ARG A 332 14.65 7.36 -4.03
N ALA A 333 13.32 7.29 -4.12
CA ALA A 333 12.61 6.06 -4.45
C ALA A 333 12.91 5.56 -5.88
N GLU A 334 13.28 6.45 -6.81
CA GLU A 334 13.79 6.07 -8.12
C GLU A 334 15.06 5.21 -7.99
N GLY A 335 15.32 4.36 -8.98
CA GLY A 335 16.54 3.56 -9.04
C GLY A 335 16.31 2.14 -9.53
N LYS A 336 17.37 1.33 -9.45
CA LYS A 336 17.32 -0.10 -9.75
C LYS A 336 16.94 -0.90 -8.51
N GLY A 337 16.08 -1.89 -8.69
CA GLY A 337 15.76 -2.93 -7.73
C GLY A 337 16.58 -4.18 -8.02
N VAL A 338 15.96 -5.34 -7.87
CA VAL A 338 16.59 -6.63 -8.18
C VAL A 338 16.67 -6.88 -9.69
N ASN A 339 17.53 -7.83 -10.09
CA ASN A 339 17.75 -8.25 -11.49
C ASN A 339 18.02 -7.11 -12.49
N GLY A 340 18.57 -5.98 -12.01
CA GLY A 340 18.87 -4.81 -12.83
C GLY A 340 17.65 -4.03 -13.35
N ARG A 341 16.43 -4.39 -12.93
CA ARG A 341 15.19 -3.69 -13.27
C ARG A 341 15.02 -2.45 -12.41
N LYS A 342 14.13 -1.53 -12.81
CA LYS A 342 13.72 -0.43 -11.92
C LYS A 342 13.00 -1.00 -10.69
N ARG A 343 13.11 -0.34 -9.54
CA ARG A 343 12.32 -0.70 -8.34
C ARG A 343 10.98 0.03 -8.31
N GLU A 344 10.01 -0.54 -7.61
CA GLU A 344 8.74 0.15 -7.30
C GLU A 344 9.00 1.36 -6.41
N GLY A 345 9.89 1.21 -5.42
CA GLY A 345 10.25 2.28 -4.51
C GLY A 345 11.11 1.78 -3.37
N ILE A 346 11.00 2.46 -2.24
CA ILE A 346 11.73 2.16 -1.01
C ILE A 346 10.80 2.23 0.20
N VAL A 347 11.13 1.44 1.22
CA VAL A 347 10.48 1.46 2.54
C VAL A 347 11.50 1.91 3.57
N PHE A 348 11.05 2.77 4.47
CA PHE A 348 11.81 3.22 5.62
C PHE A 348 11.19 2.66 6.88
N LYS A 349 11.99 1.99 7.72
CA LYS A 349 11.55 1.49 9.03
C LYS A 349 12.48 2.03 10.09
N ARG A 350 11.94 2.73 11.08
CA ARG A 350 12.72 3.25 12.20
C ARG A 350 13.36 2.09 12.94
N GLU A 351 14.59 2.27 13.41
CA GLU A 351 15.41 1.19 13.96
C GLU A 351 14.77 0.48 15.17
N ASP A 352 13.89 1.18 15.90
CA ASP A 352 13.11 0.63 17.02
C ASP A 352 11.88 -0.20 16.60
N GLY A 353 11.52 -0.22 15.31
CA GLY A 353 10.36 -0.93 14.77
C GLY A 353 9.01 -0.24 15.01
N LEU A 354 8.99 0.97 15.58
CA LEU A 354 7.75 1.64 16.02
C LEU A 354 7.14 2.56 14.96
N PHE A 355 7.86 2.86 13.89
CA PHE A 355 7.39 3.76 12.84
C PHE A 355 7.98 3.38 11.49
N SER A 356 7.17 3.43 10.43
CA SER A 356 7.59 3.12 9.08
C SER A 356 6.70 3.80 8.03
N PHE A 357 7.27 4.01 6.85
CA PHE A 357 6.59 4.60 5.71
C PHE A 357 7.25 4.15 4.40
N LYS A 358 6.63 4.47 3.26
CA LYS A 358 7.16 4.16 1.93
C LYS A 358 7.24 5.42 1.05
N ALA A 359 8.21 5.42 0.16
CA ALA A 359 8.28 6.33 -0.97
C ALA A 359 8.21 5.50 -2.26
N ILE A 360 7.29 5.82 -3.16
CA ILE A 360 7.09 5.11 -4.42
C ILE A 360 7.70 5.92 -5.57
N SER A 361 8.36 5.24 -6.50
CA SER A 361 8.91 5.83 -7.72
C SER A 361 7.77 6.37 -8.60
N ASN A 362 7.88 7.63 -8.99
CA ASN A 362 6.93 8.23 -9.93
C ASN A 362 7.06 7.62 -11.32
N SER A 363 8.27 7.20 -11.71
CA SER A 363 8.47 6.50 -12.98
C SER A 363 7.84 5.10 -12.99
N TYR A 364 7.77 4.43 -11.84
CA TYR A 364 6.97 3.21 -11.66
C TYR A 364 5.48 3.48 -11.82
N LEU A 365 4.94 4.46 -11.08
CA LEU A 365 3.50 4.78 -11.08
C LEU A 365 3.00 5.15 -12.49
N LEU A 366 3.74 6.00 -13.21
CA LEU A 366 3.41 6.39 -14.58
C LEU A 366 3.39 5.21 -15.56
N LYS A 367 4.32 4.25 -15.40
CA LYS A 367 4.42 3.08 -16.27
C LYS A 367 3.24 2.12 -16.08
N HIS A 368 2.82 1.93 -14.83
CA HIS A 368 1.74 1.00 -14.46
C HIS A 368 0.36 1.66 -14.42
N LYS A 369 0.29 2.96 -14.75
CA LYS A 369 -0.93 3.76 -14.69
C LYS A 369 -1.56 3.65 -13.30
N GLU A 370 -0.74 3.85 -12.26
CA GLU A 370 -1.18 3.85 -10.87
C GLU A 370 -1.45 5.23 -10.32
#